data_AF-A0A706VU10-F1
#
_entry.id   AF-A0A706VU10-F1
#
_cell.length_a   1.000
_cell.length_b   1.000
_cell.length_c   1.000
_cell.angle_alpha   90.00
_cell.angle_beta   90.00
_cell.angle_gamma   90.00
#
_symmetry.space_group_name_H-M   'P 1'
#
loop_
_entity.id
_entity.type
_entity.pdbx_description
1 polymer ?
#
loop_
_entity_poly.entity_id
_entity_poly.type
_entity_poly.pdbx_seq_one_letter_code
_entity_poly.pdbx_strand_id
1 'polypeptide(L)' 'AENDVGVVNSEIPGGRCAVVRHQGSLDSLPESVWYLFREWLPASGETPRDFPVFFQYLNFVHEVAEHELLTDIYLPLR' A
#
# COMPACT_ATOMS: atom_id res chain seq x y z
N ALA A 1 -3.74 -16.93 20.19
CA ALA A 1 -4.94 -17.23 20.98
C ALA A 1 -6.14 -16.74 20.20
N GLU A 2 -7.14 -17.58 19.96
CA GLU A 2 -8.42 -17.12 19.43
C GLU A 2 -9.07 -16.17 20.44
N ASN A 3 -9.55 -15.03 19.97
CA ASN A 3 -10.39 -14.11 20.73
C ASN A 3 -11.80 -14.16 20.14
N ASP A 4 -12.78 -13.89 20.98
CA ASP A 4 -14.21 -14.00 20.63
C ASP A 4 -14.66 -12.97 19.58
N VAL A 5 -13.79 -12.03 19.19
CA VAL A 5 -14.06 -10.97 18.23
C VAL A 5 -13.36 -11.17 16.87
N GLY A 6 -12.70 -12.31 16.66
CA GLY A 6 -12.12 -12.70 15.36
C GLY A 6 -10.83 -11.99 14.96
N VAL A 7 -10.12 -11.35 15.90
CA VAL A 7 -8.78 -10.78 15.64
C VAL A 7 -7.78 -11.91 15.44
N VAL A 8 -7.00 -11.83 14.37
CA VAL A 8 -5.98 -12.83 14.03
C VAL A 8 -4.60 -12.17 14.00
N ASN A 9 -3.58 -12.94 14.41
CA ASN A 9 -2.20 -12.55 14.15
C ASN A 9 -1.83 -13.03 12.76
N SER A 10 -1.24 -12.13 11.97
CA SER A 10 -0.69 -12.42 10.65
C SER A 10 0.62 -11.67 10.48
N GLU A 11 1.42 -12.10 9.50
CA GLU A 11 2.71 -11.50 9.18
C GLU A 11 2.72 -11.04 7.72
N ILE A 12 3.32 -9.88 7.47
CA ILE A 12 3.68 -9.45 6.11
C ILE A 12 5.12 -9.93 5.89
N PRO A 13 5.35 -10.90 4.98
CA PRO A 13 6.69 -11.43 4.75
C PRO A 13 7.64 -10.33 4.27
N GLY A 14 8.87 -10.35 4.79
CA GLY A 14 9.93 -9.47 4.30
C GLY A 14 10.26 -9.69 2.82
N GLY A 15 10.78 -8.66 2.16
CA GLY A 15 11.18 -8.74 0.77
C GLY A 15 11.33 -7.37 0.13
N ARG A 16 11.79 -7.36 -1.14
CA ARG A 16 11.81 -6.14 -1.93
C ARG A 16 10.39 -5.72 -2.29
N CYS A 17 10.14 -4.41 -2.23
CA CYS A 17 8.89 -3.81 -2.66
C CYS A 17 9.20 -2.59 -3.55
N ALA A 18 8.37 -2.33 -4.54
CA ALA A 18 8.22 -1.01 -5.10
C ALA A 18 7.30 -0.20 -4.18
N VAL A 19 7.60 1.09 -4.00
CA VAL A 19 6.83 1.96 -3.11
C VAL A 19 6.48 3.23 -3.86
N VAL A 20 5.21 3.61 -3.82
CA VAL A 20 4.76 4.95 -4.21
C VAL A 20 4.11 5.63 -3.01
N ARG A 21 4.41 6.91 -2.81
CA ARG A 21 3.73 7.74 -1.82
C ARG A 21 2.55 8.43 -2.47
N HIS A 22 1.36 8.14 -1.99
CA HIS A 22 0.15 8.88 -2.28
C HIS A 22 0.02 10.05 -1.31
N GLN A 23 -0.23 11.25 -1.85
CA GLN A 23 -0.58 12.43 -1.08
C GLN A 23 -1.97 12.90 -1.51
N GLY A 24 -2.91 12.95 -0.57
CA GLY A 24 -4.28 13.37 -0.81
C GLY A 24 -5.33 12.38 -0.34
N SER A 25 -6.55 12.57 -0.84
CA SER A 25 -7.73 11.82 -0.43
C SER A 25 -7.57 10.31 -0.63
N LEU A 26 -8.09 9.53 0.33
CA LEU A 26 -8.14 8.08 0.19
C LEU A 26 -9.03 7.64 -0.98
N ASP A 27 -9.95 8.49 -1.43
CA ASP A 27 -10.79 8.23 -2.60
C ASP A 27 -9.98 8.18 -3.91
N SER A 28 -8.84 8.87 -3.96
CA SER A 28 -7.93 8.88 -5.12
C SER A 28 -6.70 7.97 -4.96
N LEU A 29 -6.70 7.09 -3.96
CA LEU A 29 -5.70 6.02 -3.82
C LEU A 29 -5.66 5.06 -5.02
N PRO A 30 -6.79 4.64 -5.62
CA PRO A 30 -6.77 3.72 -6.75
C PRO A 30 -5.89 4.20 -7.90
N GLU A 31 -5.83 5.50 -8.17
CA GLU A 31 -5.01 6.11 -9.20
C GLU A 31 -3.52 5.84 -8.98
N SER A 32 -3.04 5.95 -7.74
CA SER A 32 -1.64 5.63 -7.39
C SER A 32 -1.35 4.13 -7.51
N VAL A 33 -2.31 3.27 -7.18
CA VAL A 33 -2.19 1.82 -7.42
C VAL A 33 -2.15 1.54 -8.92
N TRP A 34 -3.02 2.17 -9.72
CA TRP A 34 -3.05 2.00 -11.16
C TRP A 34 -1.76 2.46 -11.82
N TYR A 35 -1.18 3.57 -11.36
CA TYR A 35 0.13 4.02 -11.81
C TYR A 35 1.20 2.95 -11.59
N LEU A 36 1.27 2.34 -10.39
CA LEU A 36 2.21 1.26 -10.11
C LEU A 36 2.05 0.09 -11.09
N PHE A 37 0.83 -0.37 -11.35
CA PHE A 37 0.59 -1.55 -12.19
C PHE A 37 0.63 -1.29 -13.69
N ARG A 38 0.17 -0.12 -14.15
CA ARG A 38 -0.03 0.17 -15.59
C ARG A 38 1.14 0.90 -16.21
N GLU A 39 1.89 1.65 -15.42
CA GLU A 39 2.97 2.51 -15.93
C GLU A 39 4.31 2.07 -15.38
N TRP A 40 4.47 2.07 -14.05
CA TRP A 40 5.76 1.81 -13.44
C TRP A 40 6.19 0.36 -13.61
N LEU A 41 5.33 -0.61 -13.26
CA LEU A 41 5.69 -2.04 -13.27
C LEU A 41 6.09 -2.52 -14.68
N PRO A 42 5.32 -2.26 -15.77
CA PRO A 42 5.72 -2.66 -17.11
C PRO A 42 7.03 -2.02 -17.59
N ALA A 43 7.32 -0.79 -17.16
CA ALA A 43 8.55 -0.08 -17.52
C ALA A 43 9.78 -0.49 -16.67
N SER A 44 9.55 -0.99 -15.45
CA SER A 44 10.63 -1.30 -14.49
C SER A 44 11.42 -2.56 -14.81
N GLY A 45 10.84 -3.51 -15.56
CA GLY A 45 11.38 -4.87 -15.73
C GLY A 45 11.28 -5.75 -14.48
N GLU A 46 10.65 -5.26 -13.40
CA GLU A 46 10.42 -6.03 -12.18
C GLU A 46 9.22 -6.98 -12.33
N THR A 47 9.14 -7.99 -11.46
CA THR A 47 8.04 -8.94 -11.44
C THR A 47 7.36 -8.92 -10.08
N PRO A 48 6.01 -8.85 -10.02
CA PRO A 48 5.30 -8.89 -8.75
C PRO A 48 5.43 -10.28 -8.11
N ARG A 49 5.56 -10.29 -6.78
CA ARG A 49 5.46 -11.49 -5.95
C ARG A 49 4.00 -11.86 -5.76
N ASP A 50 3.74 -13.13 -5.48
CA ASP A 50 2.42 -13.62 -5.07
C ASP A 50 2.09 -13.18 -3.63
N PHE A 51 1.85 -11.88 -3.46
CA PHE A 51 1.44 -11.26 -2.20
C PHE A 51 0.65 -9.97 -2.52
N PRO A 52 -0.43 -9.65 -1.77
CA PRO A 52 -1.22 -8.46 -2.05
C PRO A 52 -0.43 -7.17 -1.88
N VAL A 53 -0.89 -6.11 -2.56
CA VAL A 53 -0.50 -4.74 -2.25
C VAL A 53 -0.99 -4.39 -0.84
N PHE A 54 -0.14 -3.70 -0.08
CA PHE A 54 -0.50 -3.24 1.26
C PHE A 54 -0.19 -1.75 1.43
N PHE A 55 -0.86 -1.14 2.40
CA PHE A 55 -0.89 0.30 2.60
C PHE A 55 -0.38 0.64 3.98
N GLN A 56 0.48 1.65 4.08
CA GLN A 56 0.90 2.25 5.33
C GLN A 56 0.41 3.69 5.38
N TYR A 57 -0.60 3.95 6.21
CA TYR A 57 -1.06 5.30 6.54
C TYR A 57 -0.04 5.96 7.47
N LEU A 58 0.58 7.04 7.01
CA LEU A 58 1.69 7.70 7.73
C LEU A 58 1.22 8.78 8.70
N ASN A 59 0.00 9.30 8.50
CA ASN A 59 -0.65 10.25 9.38
C ASN A 59 -2.12 9.86 9.58
N PHE A 60 -2.72 10.41 10.63
CA PHE A 60 -4.08 10.04 11.02
C PHE A 60 -5.11 10.94 10.34
N VAL A 61 -6.16 10.33 9.78
CA VAL A 61 -7.20 11.02 9.01
C VAL A 61 -7.97 12.09 9.78
N HIS A 62 -7.94 12.04 11.12
CA HIS A 62 -8.58 13.03 11.99
C HIS A 62 -7.61 14.12 12.49
N GLU A 63 -6.32 14.05 12.12
CA GLU A 63 -5.28 14.99 12.59
C GLU A 63 -4.82 15.97 11.51
N VAL A 64 -5.02 15.66 10.23
CA VAL A 64 -4.56 16.48 9.09
C VAL A 64 -5.69 16.73 8.10
N ALA A 65 -5.56 17.77 7.27
CA ALA A 65 -6.50 17.97 6.17
C ALA A 65 -6.37 16.85 5.13
N GLU A 66 -7.44 16.59 4.38
CA GLU A 66 -7.47 15.49 3.39
C GLU A 66 -6.34 15.55 2.36
N HIS A 67 -6.01 16.75 1.86
CA HIS A 67 -4.93 16.95 0.89
C HIS A 67 -3.51 16.77 1.49
N GLU A 68 -3.41 16.67 2.82
CA GLU A 68 -2.17 16.43 3.56
C GLU A 68 -2.03 14.96 3.99
N LEU A 69 -3.03 14.11 3.73
CA LEU A 69 -2.94 12.68 4.03
C LEU A 69 -1.82 12.04 3.24
N LEU A 70 -1.04 11.19 3.90
CA LEU A 70 0.10 10.48 3.31
C LEU A 70 -0.09 8.98 3.49
N THR A 71 -0.06 8.26 2.37
CA THR A 71 -0.15 6.80 2.36
C THR A 71 0.96 6.23 1.49
N ASP A 72 1.82 5.38 2.06
CA ASP A 72 2.75 4.58 1.26
C ASP A 72 2.06 3.31 0.78
N ILE A 73 2.17 3.04 -0.52
CA ILE A 73 1.58 1.88 -1.19
C ILE A 73 2.72 0.97 -1.60
N TYR A 74 2.72 -0.25 -1.08
CA TYR A 74 3.77 -1.24 -1.31
C TYR A 74 3.31 -2.30 -2.30
N LEU A 75 4.03 -2.44 -3.41
CA LEU A 75 3.91 -3.55 -4.35
C LEU A 75 5.05 -4.56 -4.12
N PRO A 76 4.77 -5.74 -3.55
CA PRO A 76 5.77 -6.79 -3.34
C PRO A 76 6.38 -7.29 -4.65
N LEU A 77 7.71 -7.38 -4.69
CA LEU A 77 8.47 -7.84 -5.86
C LEU A 77 9.11 -9.22 -5.59
N ARG A 78 9.44 -9.95 -6.67
CA ARG A 78 10.12 -11.24 -6.59
C ARG A 78 11.57 -11.09 -6.14
#